data_AF-A0A947T1W9-F1
#
_entry.id   AF-A0A947T1W9-F1
#
_cell.length_a   1.000
_cell.length_b   1.000
_cell.length_c   1.000
_cell.angle_alpha   90.00
_cell.angle_beta   90.00
_cell.angle_gamma   90.00
#
_symmetry.space_group_name_H-M   'P 1'
#
loop_
_entity.id
_entity.type
_entity.pdbx_description
1 polymer ?
#
loop_
_entity_poly.entity_id
_entity_poly.type
_entity_poly.pdbx_seq_one_letter_code
_entity_poly.pdbx_strand_id
1 'polypeptide(L)'
;MLASHRLPGSIIGLAILLGLLAAGALQGGIAMIIDPLTPLGMTVEYLQKAPVDTYFWPGMFLMGIAAASALVAAGLLSGWQWR
;
A
#
# COMPACT_ATOMS: atom_id res chain seq x y z
N MET A 1 28.07 15.84 -23.21
CA MET A 1 27.06 14.81 -23.55
C MET A 1 26.43 14.32 -22.25
N LEU A 2 25.29 14.89 -21.85
CA LEU A 2 24.50 14.38 -20.72
C LEU A 2 23.73 13.16 -21.23
N ALA A 3 24.17 11.96 -20.88
CA ALA A 3 23.41 10.75 -21.20
C ALA A 3 22.09 10.84 -20.41
N SER A 4 20.96 11.05 -21.09
CA SER A 4 19.66 10.88 -20.46
C SER A 4 19.50 9.39 -20.18
N HIS A 5 19.80 8.94 -18.96
CA HIS A 5 19.36 7.62 -18.52
C HIS A 5 17.84 7.67 -18.41
N ARG A 6 17.17 7.28 -19.49
CA ARG A 6 15.74 7.02 -19.47
C ARG A 6 15.51 5.89 -18.48
N LEU A 7 14.59 6.09 -17.54
CA LEU A 7 14.16 5.01 -16.66
C LEU A 7 13.67 3.85 -17.55
N PRO A 8 14.14 2.61 -17.32
CA PRO A 8 13.67 1.47 -18.07
C PRO A 8 12.15 1.33 -17.88
N GLY A 9 11.43 0.93 -18.93
CA GLY A 9 9.97 0.85 -18.91
C GLY A 9 9.42 -0.05 -17.81
N SER A 10 10.19 -1.07 -17.39
CA SER A 10 9.87 -1.93 -16.25
C SER A 10 9.82 -1.17 -14.92
N ILE A 11 10.76 -0.24 -14.68
CA ILE A 11 10.75 0.59 -13.46
C ILE A 11 9.54 1.51 -13.43
N ILE A 12 9.20 2.12 -14.57
CA ILE A 12 8.00 2.95 -14.68
C ILE A 12 6.74 2.12 -14.42
N GLY A 13 6.64 0.94 -15.05
CA GLY A 13 5.52 0.02 -14.83
C GLY A 13 5.38 -0.41 -13.37
N LEU A 14 6.49 -0.77 -12.72
CA LEU A 14 6.51 -1.12 -11.30
C LEU A 14 6.11 0.05 -10.41
N ALA A 15 6.61 1.26 -10.66
CA ALA A 15 6.26 2.44 -9.90
C ALA A 15 4.75 2.76 -9.99
N ILE A 16 4.15 2.57 -11.17
CA ILE A 16 2.70 2.72 -11.36
C ILE A 16 1.93 1.68 -10.53
N LEU A 17 2.31 0.40 -10.63
CA LEU A 17 1.67 -0.68 -9.87
C LEU A 17 1.78 -0.45 -8.35
N LEU A 18 2.94 -0.03 -7.87
CA LEU A 18 3.16 0.32 -6.47
C LEU A 18 2.34 1.54 -6.04
N GLY A 19 2.18 2.54 -6.91
CA GLY A 19 1.32 3.70 -6.66
C GLY A 19 -0.16 3.30 -6.52
N LEU A 20 -0.65 2.44 -7.42
CA LEU A 20 -2.01 1.89 -7.34
C LEU A 20 -2.21 1.04 -6.08
N LEU A 21 -1.25 0.18 -5.76
CA LEU A 21 -1.26 -0.60 -4.52
C LEU A 21 -1.28 0.29 -3.29
N ALA A 22 -0.44 1.34 -3.26
CA ALA A 22 -0.38 2.27 -2.15
C ALA A 22 -1.70 3.01 -1.95
N ALA A 23 -2.32 3.49 -3.03
CA ALA A 23 -3.61 4.17 -2.97
C ALA A 23 -4.73 3.24 -2.47
N GLY A 24 -4.81 2.01 -3.00
CA GLY A 24 -5.80 1.02 -2.57
C GLY A 24 -5.62 0.60 -1.12
N ALA A 25 -4.38 0.32 -0.70
CA ALA A 25 -4.06 -0.04 0.67
C ALA A 25 -4.32 1.11 1.64
N LEU A 26 -4.03 2.36 1.25
CA LEU A 26 -4.31 3.54 2.07
C LEU A 26 -5.81 3.71 2.28
N GLN A 27 -6.59 3.69 1.20
CA GLN A 27 -8.05 3.84 1.28
C GLN A 27 -8.69 2.72 2.10
N GLY A 28 -8.30 1.46 1.85
CA GLY A 28 -8.80 0.31 2.60
C GLY A 28 -8.38 0.33 4.07
N GLY A 29 -7.13 0.69 4.35
CA GLY A 29 -6.60 0.82 5.71
C GLY A 29 -7.32 1.90 6.51
N ILE A 30 -7.52 3.09 5.93
CA ILE A 30 -8.27 4.19 6.56
C ILE A 30 -9.69 3.74 6.89
N ALA A 31 -10.40 3.12 5.95
CA ALA A 31 -11.77 2.65 6.16
C ALA A 31 -11.85 1.66 7.34
N MET A 32 -10.91 0.70 7.41
CA MET A 32 -10.81 -0.29 8.48
C MET A 32 -10.40 0.27 9.84
N ILE A 33 -9.67 1.39 9.87
CA ILE A 33 -9.26 2.04 11.13
C ILE A 33 -10.39 2.93 11.67
N ILE A 34 -11.08 3.67 10.80
CA ILE A 34 -12.18 4.58 11.21
C ILE A 34 -13.41 3.80 11.66
N ASP A 35 -13.77 2.74 10.95
CA ASP A 35 -14.85 1.82 11.33
C ASP A 35 -14.32 0.38 11.38
N PRO A 36 -13.78 -0.06 12.54
CA PRO A 36 -13.20 -1.39 12.66
C PRO A 36 -14.22 -2.52 12.83
N LEU A 37 -15.52 -2.22 12.96
CA LEU A 37 -16.57 -3.21 13.14
C LEU A 37 -17.31 -3.50 11.83
N THR A 38 -17.54 -2.47 11.02
CA THR A 38 -18.29 -2.59 9.76
C THR A 38 -17.64 -1.90 8.54
N PRO A 39 -16.31 -2.00 8.33
CA PRO A 39 -15.64 -1.23 7.30
C PRO A 39 -16.16 -1.59 5.91
N LEU A 40 -16.54 -0.56 5.14
CA LEU A 40 -17.05 -0.72 3.77
C LEU A 40 -18.25 -1.69 3.68
N GLY A 41 -19.01 -1.85 4.77
CA GLY A 41 -20.14 -2.79 4.85
C GLY A 41 -19.75 -4.25 5.11
N MET A 42 -18.47 -4.54 5.38
CA MET A 42 -18.02 -5.87 5.81
C MET A 42 -18.17 -6.01 7.32
N THR A 43 -18.91 -7.00 7.78
CA THR A 43 -19.19 -7.19 9.21
C THR A 43 -18.18 -8.12 9.88
N VAL A 44 -18.04 -8.06 11.21
CA VAL A 44 -17.06 -8.89 11.96
C VAL A 44 -17.31 -10.41 11.84
N GLU A 45 -18.48 -10.85 11.37
CA GLU A 45 -18.76 -12.27 11.12
C GLU A 45 -17.80 -12.89 10.08
N TYR A 46 -17.23 -12.09 9.17
CA TYR A 46 -16.19 -12.57 8.25
C TYR A 46 -14.87 -12.91 8.97
N LEU A 47 -14.68 -12.45 10.21
CA LEU A 47 -13.49 -12.67 11.03
C LEU A 47 -13.61 -13.89 11.96
N GLN A 48 -14.71 -14.64 11.95
CA GLN A 48 -14.92 -15.78 12.88
C GLN A 48 -13.84 -16.87 12.86
N LYS A 49 -13.03 -16.94 11.80
CA LYS A 49 -11.90 -17.88 11.67
C LYS A 49 -10.54 -17.18 11.60
N ALA A 50 -10.53 -15.86 11.75
CA ALA A 50 -9.33 -15.05 11.74
C ALA A 50 -8.75 -14.95 13.16
N PRO A 51 -7.43 -14.75 13.32
CA PRO A 51 -6.79 -14.53 14.61
C PRO A 51 -6.98 -13.08 15.12
N VAL A 52 -8.06 -12.40 14.73
CA VAL A 52 -8.37 -11.01 15.08
C VAL A 52 -9.88 -10.84 15.26
N ASP A 53 -10.28 -9.97 16.19
CA ASP A 53 -11.69 -9.74 16.52
C ASP A 53 -12.30 -8.54 15.78
N THR A 54 -11.47 -7.64 15.25
CA THR A 54 -11.89 -6.44 14.52
C THR A 54 -10.98 -6.17 13.33
N TYR A 55 -11.44 -5.31 12.42
CA TYR A 55 -10.67 -4.91 11.23
C TYR A 55 -9.57 -3.89 11.53
N PHE A 56 -9.42 -3.42 12.76
CA PHE A 56 -8.40 -2.43 13.11
C PHE A 56 -6.98 -2.89 12.76
N TRP A 57 -6.61 -4.11 13.16
CA TRP A 57 -5.28 -4.66 12.90
C TRP A 57 -5.02 -4.93 11.41
N PRO A 58 -5.95 -5.55 10.66
CA PRO A 58 -5.89 -5.56 9.19
C PRO A 58 -5.71 -4.17 8.57
N GLY A 59 -6.43 -3.16 9.06
CA GLY A 59 -6.31 -1.79 8.60
C GLY A 59 -4.91 -1.20 8.84
N MET A 60 -4.35 -1.38 10.04
CA MET A 60 -2.99 -0.97 10.36
C MET A 60 -1.94 -1.68 9.49
N PHE A 61 -2.14 -2.96 9.18
CA PHE A 61 -1.28 -3.67 8.25
C PHE A 61 -1.32 -3.04 6.85
N LEU A 62 -2.51 -2.71 6.33
CA LEU A 62 -2.66 -2.01 5.06
C LEU A 62 -1.99 -0.64 5.05
N MET A 63 -2.03 0.11 6.17
CA MET A 63 -1.29 1.38 6.29
C MET A 63 0.22 1.17 6.15
N GLY A 64 0.75 0.09 6.72
CA GLY A 64 2.16 -0.30 6.55
C GLY A 64 2.49 -0.61 5.09
N ILE A 65 1.63 -1.38 4.40
CA ILE A 65 1.80 -1.69 2.97
C ILE A 65 1.72 -0.43 2.12
N ALA A 66 0.80 0.48 2.42
CA ALA A 66 0.67 1.75 1.70
C ALA A 66 1.95 2.59 1.82
N ALA A 67 2.46 2.76 3.03
CA ALA A 67 3.69 3.51 3.28
C ALA A 67 4.90 2.86 2.59
N ALA A 68 5.08 1.55 2.75
CA ALA A 68 6.18 0.82 2.13
C ALA A 68 6.13 0.91 0.59
N SER A 69 4.95 0.72 -0.01
CA SER A 69 4.77 0.77 -1.47
C SER A 69 5.05 2.17 -2.02
N ALA A 70 4.57 3.22 -1.35
CA ALA A 70 4.85 4.60 -1.72
C ALA A 70 6.34 4.94 -1.61
N LEU A 71 7.01 4.51 -0.53
CA LEU A 71 8.45 4.72 -0.33
C LEU A 71 9.28 4.01 -1.41
N VAL A 72 8.96 2.76 -1.74
CA VAL A 72 9.66 2.01 -2.79
C VAL A 72 9.42 2.64 -4.15
N ALA A 73 8.18 3.03 -4.48
CA ALA A 73 7.88 3.73 -5.72
C ALA A 73 8.70 5.03 -5.85
N ALA A 74 8.75 5.83 -4.79
CA ALA A 74 9.53 7.06 -4.74
C ALA A 74 11.04 6.78 -4.88
N GLY A 75 11.56 5.75 -4.20
CA GLY A 75 12.95 5.31 -4.31
C GLY A 75 13.33 4.91 -5.74
N LEU A 76 12.48 4.13 -6.40
CA LEU A 76 12.66 3.70 -7.78
C LEU A 76 12.68 4.87 -8.76
N LEU A 77 11.77 5.84 -8.58
CA LEU A 77 11.67 7.01 -9.46
C LEU A 77 12.79 8.04 -9.23
N SER A 78 13.28 8.16 -8.00
CA SER A 78 14.38 9.06 -7.64
C SER A 78 15.77 8.48 -7.89
N GLY A 79 15.87 7.18 -8.21
CA GLY A 79 17.15 6.49 -8.34
C GLY A 79 17.88 6.31 -7.01
N TRP A 80 17.14 6.23 -5.89
CA TRP A 80 17.70 6.03 -4.56
C TRP A 80 18.51 4.73 -4.52
N GLN A 81 19.81 4.83 -4.16
CA GLN A 81 20.67 3.68 -3.92
C GLN A 81 20.87 3.49 -2.42
N TRP A 82 20.44 2.34 -1.90
CA TRP A 82 20.73 1.94 -0.53
C TRP A 82 22.23 1.60 -0.46
N ARG A 83 23.00 2.41 0.27
CA ARG A 83 24.44 2.23 0.49
C ARG A 83 24.70 1.47 1.77
#